data_AF-A0A3B9GEE3-F1
#
_entry.id   AF-A0A3B9GEE3-F1
#
_cell.length_a   1.000
_cell.length_b   1.000
_cell.length_c   1.000
_cell.angle_alpha   90.00
_cell.angle_beta   90.00
_cell.angle_gamma   90.00
#
_symmetry.space_group_name_H-M   'P 1'
#
loop_
_entity.id
_entity.type
_entity.pdbx_description
1 polymer ?
#
loop_
_entity_poly.entity_id
_entity_poly.type
_entity_poly.pdbx_seq_one_letter_code
_entity_poly.pdbx_strand_id
1 'polypeptide(L)'
;MITKDEILQKLTDYTVQHGMRILGAILILIIGFWLAKILSRATAKLMESKVHLDPLIEKVMVRCVHLLVIALTVITVLGQFGVETTSFIALLGASGIAIGLALQGTLSNV
;
A
#
# COMPACT_ATOMS: atom_id res chain seq x y z
N MET A 1 37.79 9.55 -28.95
CA MET A 1 36.57 9.97 -29.68
C MET A 1 35.48 9.02 -29.23
N ILE A 2 34.62 9.43 -28.30
CA ILE A 2 33.56 8.58 -27.72
C ILE A 2 32.48 8.46 -28.80
N THR A 3 32.32 7.27 -29.36
CA THR A 3 31.41 7.00 -30.47
C THR A 3 29.97 7.18 -30.00
N LYS A 4 29.16 7.97 -30.73
CA LYS A 4 27.74 8.24 -30.39
C LYS A 4 26.95 6.95 -30.11
N ASP A 5 27.37 5.84 -30.71
CA ASP A 5 26.81 4.51 -30.56
C ASP A 5 26.93 3.94 -29.13
N GLU A 6 28.01 4.23 -28.37
CA GLU A 6 28.14 3.80 -26.96
C GLU A 6 27.18 4.54 -26.02
N ILE A 7 26.93 5.82 -26.30
CA ILE A 7 25.98 6.64 -25.52
C ILE A 7 24.56 6.15 -25.79
N LEU A 8 24.22 5.83 -27.04
CA LEU A 8 22.92 5.27 -27.42
C LEU A 8 22.71 3.85 -26.89
N GLN A 9 23.74 3.01 -26.84
CA GLN A 9 23.66 1.67 -26.25
C GLN A 9 23.44 1.75 -24.74
N LYS A 10 24.19 2.60 -24.01
CA LYS A 10 23.93 2.83 -22.58
C LYS A 10 22.54 3.40 -22.35
N LEU A 11 22.12 4.43 -23.09
CA LEU A 11 20.79 5.02 -22.92
C LEU A 11 19.67 4.00 -23.19
N THR A 12 19.83 3.12 -24.18
CA THR A 12 18.84 2.07 -24.49
C THR A 12 18.77 1.01 -23.38
N ASP A 13 19.91 0.58 -22.85
CA ASP A 13 19.94 -0.40 -21.74
C ASP A 13 19.35 0.18 -20.44
N TYR A 14 19.65 1.44 -20.12
CA TYR A 14 19.06 2.12 -18.96
C TYR A 14 17.55 2.36 -19.12
N THR A 15 17.08 2.69 -20.33
CA THR A 15 15.67 3.04 -20.60
C THR A 15 14.77 1.80 -20.66
N VAL A 16 15.20 0.71 -21.30
CA VAL A 16 14.41 -0.52 -21.39
C VAL A 16 14.27 -1.20 -20.02
N GLN A 17 15.33 -1.18 -19.21
CA GLN A 17 15.32 -1.78 -17.87
C GLN A 17 14.45 -1.00 -16.87
N HIS A 18 14.35 0.34 -16.99
CA HIS A 18 13.50 1.16 -16.12
C HIS A 18 12.06 1.28 -16.63
N GLY A 19 11.84 1.27 -17.94
CA GLY A 19 10.49 1.34 -18.54
C GLY A 19 9.60 0.15 -18.15
N MET A 20 10.17 -1.06 -18.12
CA MET A 20 9.45 -2.26 -17.68
C MET A 20 9.02 -2.18 -16.21
N ARG A 21 9.88 -1.62 -15.34
CA ARG A 21 9.58 -1.41 -13.91
C ARG A 21 8.47 -0.39 -13.70
N ILE A 22 8.45 0.69 -14.49
CA ILE A 22 7.39 1.71 -14.42
C ILE A 22 6.04 1.11 -14.82
N LEU A 23 6.01 0.33 -15.91
CA LEU A 23 4.80 -0.40 -16.33
C LEU A 23 4.32 -1.37 -15.24
N GLY A 24 5.23 -2.16 -14.67
CA GLY A 24 4.93 -3.05 -13.55
C GLY A 24 4.39 -2.30 -12.33
N ALA A 25 5.01 -1.16 -11.97
CA ALA A 25 4.58 -0.31 -10.86
C ALA A 25 3.17 0.26 -11.05
N ILE A 26 2.85 0.74 -12.26
CA ILE A 26 1.51 1.25 -12.59
C ILE A 26 0.49 0.12 -12.47
N LEU A 27 0.81 -1.07 -12.98
CA LEU A 27 -0.06 -2.23 -12.94
C LEU A 27 -0.32 -2.68 -11.50
N ILE A 28 0.72 -2.73 -10.66
CA ILE A 28 0.61 -3.01 -9.22
C ILE A 28 -0.24 -1.95 -8.51
N LEU A 29 -0.06 -0.66 -8.82
CA LEU A 29 -0.87 0.42 -8.25
C LEU A 29 -2.35 0.23 -8.56
N ILE A 30 -2.68 -0.01 -9.84
CA ILE A 30 -4.07 -0.24 -10.27
C ILE A 30 -4.67 -1.44 -9.53
N ILE A 31 -3.94 -2.57 -9.48
CA ILE A 31 -4.38 -3.77 -8.77
C ILE A 31 -4.54 -3.49 -7.28
N GLY A 32 -3.60 -2.79 -6.66
CA GLY A 32 -3.62 -2.50 -5.23
C GLY A 32 -4.77 -1.59 -4.82
N PHE A 33 -5.09 -0.55 -5.61
CA PHE A 33 -6.28 0.27 -5.40
C PHE A 33 -7.57 -0.54 -5.54
N TRP A 34 -7.62 -1.42 -6.54
CA TRP A 34 -8.75 -2.32 -6.74
C TRP A 34 -8.90 -3.31 -5.57
N LEU A 35 -7.79 -3.90 -5.11
CA LEU A 35 -7.73 -4.78 -3.95
C LEU A 35 -8.21 -4.05 -2.68
N ALA A 36 -7.72 -2.84 -2.44
CA ALA A 36 -8.09 -2.02 -1.28
C ALA A 36 -9.60 -1.75 -1.24
N LYS A 37 -10.22 -1.55 -2.41
CA LYS A 37 -11.66 -1.36 -2.54
C LYS A 37 -12.44 -2.67 -2.32
N ILE A 38 -11.94 -3.80 -2.82
CA ILE A 38 -12.58 -5.10 -2.62
C ILE A 38 -12.50 -5.52 -1.15
N LEU A 39 -11.32 -5.46 -0.56
CA LEU A 39 -11.07 -5.87 0.83
C LEU A 39 -11.87 -5.02 1.80
N SER A 40 -11.87 -3.68 1.64
CA SER A 40 -12.69 -2.81 2.49
C SER A 40 -14.19 -3.10 2.38
N ARG A 41 -14.70 -3.37 1.17
CA ARG A 41 -16.10 -3.77 0.97
C ARG A 41 -16.42 -5.14 1.56
N ALA A 42 -15.49 -6.08 1.46
CA ALA A 42 -15.62 -7.40 2.06
C ALA A 42 -15.67 -7.28 3.59
N THR A 43 -14.80 -6.45 4.19
CA THR A 43 -14.83 -6.16 5.63
C THR A 43 -16.16 -5.55 6.06
N ALA A 44 -16.67 -4.55 5.33
CA ALA A 44 -17.97 -3.93 5.64
C ALA A 44 -19.10 -4.97 5.62
N LYS A 45 -19.21 -5.75 4.53
CA LYS A 45 -20.22 -6.81 4.43
C LYS A 45 -20.12 -7.85 5.54
N LEU A 46 -18.91 -8.24 5.92
CA LEU A 46 -18.69 -9.22 6.97
C LEU A 46 -19.14 -8.68 8.34
N MET A 47 -18.89 -7.39 8.60
CA MET A 47 -19.34 -6.74 9.83
C MET A 47 -20.86 -6.60 9.85
N GLU A 48 -21.47 -6.04 8.81
CA GLU A 48 -22.93 -5.92 8.68
C GLU A 48 -23.66 -7.29 8.85
N SER A 49 -23.08 -8.37 8.32
CA SER A 49 -23.74 -9.68 8.30
C SER A 49 -23.50 -10.55 9.54
N LYS A 50 -22.45 -10.28 10.33
CA LYS A 50 -22.03 -11.19 11.41
C LYS A 50 -21.78 -10.51 12.76
N VAL A 51 -21.61 -9.20 12.80
CA VAL A 51 -21.21 -8.49 14.02
C VAL A 51 -22.02 -7.21 14.16
N HIS A 52 -22.90 -7.15 15.16
CA HIS A 52 -23.58 -5.91 15.53
C HIS A 52 -22.61 -4.98 16.26
N LEU A 53 -21.71 -4.35 15.51
CA LEU A 53 -20.79 -3.32 16.02
C LEU A 53 -21.45 -1.94 15.96
N ASP A 54 -20.96 -1.03 16.80
CA ASP A 54 -21.28 0.39 16.65
C ASP A 54 -20.84 0.89 15.26
N PRO A 55 -21.68 1.64 14.53
CA PRO A 55 -21.35 2.22 13.23
C PRO A 55 -20.02 2.97 13.17
N LEU A 56 -19.57 3.58 14.29
CA LEU A 56 -18.28 4.24 14.39
C LEU A 56 -17.13 3.24 14.26
N ILE A 57 -17.19 2.13 15.00
CA ILE A 57 -16.13 1.10 15.03
C ILE A 57 -16.03 0.43 13.65
N GLU A 58 -17.18 0.12 13.05
CA GLU A 58 -17.25 -0.44 11.70
C GLU A 58 -16.55 0.48 10.68
N LYS A 59 -16.88 1.77 10.70
CA LYS A 59 -16.28 2.75 9.78
C LYS A 59 -14.77 2.91 9.97
N VAL A 60 -14.29 2.86 11.22
CA VAL A 60 -12.86 2.90 11.52
C VAL A 60 -12.17 1.65 10.97
N MET A 61 -12.71 0.46 11.19
CA MET A 61 -12.14 -0.79 10.70
C MET A 61 -12.07 -0.87 9.17
N VAL A 62 -13.16 -0.53 8.49
CA VAL A 62 -13.21 -0.50 7.02
C VAL A 62 -12.17 0.48 6.46
N ARG A 63 -12.02 1.66 7.09
CA ARG A 63 -10.99 2.64 6.70
C ARG A 63 -9.57 2.16 7.00
N CYS A 64 -9.33 1.51 8.14
CA CYS A 64 -8.03 0.93 8.50
C CYS A 64 -7.59 -0.13 7.48
N VAL A 65 -8.49 -1.06 7.10
CA VAL A 65 -8.21 -2.07 6.07
C VAL A 65 -7.87 -1.40 4.74
N HIS A 66 -8.65 -0.41 4.32
CA HIS A 66 -8.38 0.32 3.08
C HIS A 66 -6.99 0.97 3.09
N LEU A 67 -6.67 1.70 4.17
CA LEU A 67 -5.42 2.42 4.30
C LEU A 67 -4.20 1.48 4.37
N LEU A 68 -4.33 0.34 5.07
CA LEU A 68 -3.28 -0.68 5.14
C LEU A 68 -2.97 -1.27 3.77
N VAL A 69 -3.99 -1.64 2.99
CA VAL A 69 -3.77 -2.22 1.65
C VAL A 69 -3.12 -1.20 0.72
N ILE A 70 -3.53 0.08 0.78
CA ILE A 70 -2.91 1.17 0.03
C ILE A 70 -1.44 1.33 0.45
N ALA A 71 -1.16 1.38 1.75
CA ALA A 71 0.19 1.56 2.26
C ALA A 71 1.12 0.41 1.81
N LEU A 72 0.66 -0.83 1.92
CA LEU A 72 1.40 -2.01 1.43
C LEU A 72 1.60 -1.98 -0.09
N THR A 73 0.62 -1.52 -0.86
CA THR A 73 0.73 -1.35 -2.31
C THR A 73 1.82 -0.35 -2.65
N VAL A 74 1.83 0.81 -1.99
CA VAL A 74 2.84 1.85 -2.20
C VAL A 74 4.24 1.33 -1.85
N ILE A 75 4.38 0.63 -0.72
CA ILE A 75 5.65 0.02 -0.32
C ILE A 75 6.13 -1.01 -1.36
N THR A 76 5.23 -1.83 -1.89
CA THR A 76 5.54 -2.82 -2.93
C THR A 76 6.05 -2.13 -4.20
N VAL A 77 5.43 -1.02 -4.59
CA VAL A 77 5.87 -0.22 -5.72
C VAL A 77 7.24 0.42 -5.45
N LEU A 78 7.47 0.98 -4.26
CA LEU A 78 8.78 1.52 -3.89
C LEU A 78 9.89 0.46 -3.96
N GLY A 79 9.60 -0.78 -3.53
CA GLY A 79 10.51 -1.91 -3.64
C GLY A 79 10.89 -2.27 -5.08
N GLN A 80 9.97 -2.13 -6.05
CA GLN A 80 10.25 -2.33 -7.48
C GLN A 80 11.30 -1.33 -8.01
N PHE A 81 11.36 -0.13 -7.43
CA PHE A 81 12.33 0.90 -7.77
C PHE A 81 13.66 0.76 -6.99
N GLY A 82 13.82 -0.30 -6.19
CA GLY A 82 15.04 -0.55 -5.41
C GLY A 82 15.12 0.24 -4.11
N VAL A 83 14.02 0.85 -3.67
CA VAL A 83 13.94 1.50 -2.35
C VAL A 83 13.89 0.43 -1.26
N GLU A 84 14.68 0.60 -0.21
CA GLU A 84 14.65 -0.28 0.95
C GLU A 84 13.35 -0.09 1.73
N THR A 85 12.50 -1.12 1.73
CA THR A 85 11.15 -1.06 2.31
C THR A 85 11.10 -1.39 3.81
N THR A 86 12.19 -1.94 4.37
CA THR A 86 12.28 -2.40 5.76
C THR A 86 11.92 -1.28 6.75
N SER A 87 12.45 -0.07 6.55
CA SER A 87 12.17 1.09 7.39
C SER A 87 10.70 1.52 7.32
N PHE A 88 10.07 1.39 6.16
CA PHE A 88 8.64 1.71 5.99
C PHE A 88 7.75 0.67 6.69
N ILE A 89 8.11 -0.60 6.61
CA ILE A 89 7.39 -1.69 7.30
C ILE A 89 7.52 -1.49 8.82
N ALA A 90 8.72 -1.19 9.32
CA ALA A 90 8.94 -0.89 10.73
C ALA A 90 8.09 0.32 11.19
N LEU A 91 8.06 1.40 10.41
CA LEU A 91 7.25 2.59 10.68
C LEU A 91 5.75 2.28 10.68
N LEU A 92 5.25 1.51 9.70
CA LEU A 92 3.84 1.08 9.66
C LEU A 92 3.49 0.23 10.87
N GLY A 93 4.38 -0.68 11.28
CA GLY A 93 4.21 -1.51 12.47
C GLY A 93 4.11 -0.66 13.74
N ALA A 94 5.04 0.27 13.95
CA ALA A 94 5.03 1.20 15.08
C ALA A 94 3.78 2.10 15.07
N SER A 95 3.39 2.61 13.90
CA SER A 95 2.20 3.44 13.73
C SER A 95 0.92 2.65 14.05
N GLY A 96 0.84 1.38 13.63
CA GLY A 96 -0.28 0.50 13.93
C GLY A 96 -0.47 0.29 15.43
N ILE A 97 0.64 0.10 16.17
CA ILE A 97 0.61 -0.01 17.63
C ILE A 97 0.14 1.31 18.25
N ALA A 98 0.70 2.44 17.85
CA ALA A 98 0.33 3.75 18.37
C ALA A 98 -1.15 4.09 18.11
N ILE A 99 -1.64 3.81 16.89
CA ILE A 99 -3.05 3.99 16.53
C ILE A 99 -3.94 3.04 17.35
N GLY A 100 -3.53 1.78 17.52
CA GLY A 100 -4.26 0.81 18.34
C GLY A 100 -4.42 1.25 19.80
N LEU A 101 -3.33 1.75 20.40
CA LEU A 101 -3.35 2.30 21.77
C LEU A 101 -4.21 3.56 21.87
N ALA A 102 -4.17 4.44 20.86
CA ALA A 102 -5.03 5.62 20.82
C ALA A 102 -6.52 5.27 20.69
N LEU A 103 -6.85 4.24 19.89
CA LEU A 103 -8.22 3.77 19.71
C LEU A 103 -8.74 2.99 20.92
N GLN A 104 -7.86 2.38 21.73
CA GLN A 104 -8.26 1.66 22.95
C GLN A 104 -9.06 2.56 23.90
N GLY A 105 -8.63 3.81 24.12
CA GLY A 105 -9.34 4.76 24.99
C GLY A 105 -10.74 5.12 24.48
N THR A 106 -10.89 5.30 23.17
CA THR A 106 -12.18 5.62 22.54
C THR A 106 -13.13 4.42 22.52
N LEU A 107 -12.60 3.20 22.28
CA LEU A 107 -13.40 1.98 22.27
C LEU A 107 -13.79 1.48 23.66
N SER A 108 -13.00 1.78 24.71
CA SER A 108 -13.35 1.41 26.09
C SER A 108 -14.40 2.33 26.74
N ASN A 109 -14.67 3.49 26.14
CA ASN A 109 -15.63 4.48 26.62
C ASN A 109 -16.96 4.46 25.83
N VAL A 110 -17.08 3.60 24.82
CA VAL A 110 -18.35 3.28 24.14
C VAL A 110 -18.88 1.95 24.67
#